data_AF-A0A4R4KAI9-F1
#
_entry.id   AF-A0A4R4KAI9-F1
#
_cell.length_a   1.000
_cell.length_b   1.000
_cell.length_c   1.000
_cell.angle_alpha   90.00
_cell.angle_beta   90.00
_cell.angle_gamma   90.00
#
_symmetry.space_group_name_H-M   'P 1'
#
loop_
_entity.id
_entity.type
_entity.pdbx_description
1 polymer ?
#
loop_
_entity_poly.entity_id
_entity_poly.type
_entity_poly.pdbx_seq_one_letter_code
_entity_poly.pdbx_strand_id
1 'polypeptide(L)'
;MSVDPCKIKNPGGKLARWMVASNPSHSMTSILILKGKYPSYLFEIVPTDPNNECHQVEFQGMKVTIKVRRDFDSFGTPPKSYLIEMLTWYTANKLKPGLDQISKKTPH
;
A
#
# COMPACT_ATOMS: atom_id res chain seq x y z
N MET A 1 27.42 2.33 6.56
CA MET A 1 25.99 2.09 6.85
C MET A 1 25.42 1.34 5.66
N SER A 2 25.21 0.03 5.79
CA SER A 2 24.64 -0.78 4.70
C SER A 2 23.13 -0.58 4.65
N VAL A 3 22.63 -0.14 3.51
CA VAL A 3 21.20 -0.15 3.20
C VAL A 3 20.77 -1.59 2.95
N ASP A 4 19.94 -2.14 3.83
CA ASP A 4 19.36 -3.47 3.61
C ASP A 4 18.48 -3.42 2.35
N PRO A 5 18.79 -4.24 1.32
CA PRO A 5 17.99 -4.27 0.11
C PRO A 5 16.60 -4.82 0.45
N CYS A 6 15.57 -4.08 0.06
CA CYS A 6 14.17 -4.49 0.15
C CYS A 6 14.02 -5.89 -0.47
N LYS A 7 13.82 -6.92 0.36
CA LYS A 7 13.71 -8.31 -0.10
C LYS A 7 12.40 -8.51 -0.85
N ILE A 8 12.45 -8.35 -2.16
CA ILE A 8 11.42 -8.79 -3.10
C ILE A 8 11.37 -10.33 -3.05
N LYS A 9 10.45 -10.91 -2.29
CA LYS A 9 10.15 -12.35 -2.35
C LYS A 9 9.23 -12.60 -3.55
N ASN A 10 9.78 -13.17 -4.63
CA ASN A 10 9.00 -13.57 -5.80
C ASN A 10 9.07 -15.10 -6.01
N PRO A 11 8.02 -15.87 -5.67
CA PRO A 11 8.09 -17.33 -5.70
C PRO A 11 7.94 -17.98 -7.09
N GLY A 12 7.95 -17.23 -8.21
CA GLY A 12 7.66 -17.86 -9.53
C GLY A 12 8.08 -17.13 -10.82
N GLY A 13 9.08 -16.25 -10.81
CA GLY A 13 9.65 -15.66 -12.03
C GLY A 13 8.79 -14.66 -12.81
N LYS A 14 7.47 -14.60 -12.59
CA LYS A 14 6.57 -13.52 -13.01
C LYS A 14 6.40 -12.56 -11.84
N LEU A 15 6.46 -11.23 -12.05
CA LEU A 15 6.18 -10.29 -10.95
C LEU A 15 4.79 -10.59 -10.35
N ALA A 16 4.74 -10.81 -9.04
CA ALA A 16 3.48 -10.95 -8.32
C ALA A 16 2.62 -9.70 -8.56
N ARG A 17 1.29 -9.88 -8.62
CA ARG A 17 0.38 -8.74 -8.85
C ARG A 17 0.53 -7.67 -7.78
N TRP A 18 0.74 -8.09 -6.54
CA TRP A 18 0.87 -7.25 -5.37
C TRP A 18 2.13 -7.61 -4.59
N MET A 19 2.89 -6.60 -4.18
CA MET A 19 4.15 -6.77 -3.45
C MET A 19 4.31 -5.64 -2.45
N VAL A 20 4.86 -5.94 -1.27
CA VAL A 20 5.30 -4.88 -0.34
C VAL A 20 6.59 -4.28 -0.87
N ALA A 21 6.62 -2.95 -1.00
CA ALA A 21 7.75 -2.19 -1.53
C ALA A 21 8.53 -1.43 -0.44
N SER A 22 8.05 -1.40 0.81
CA SER A 22 8.75 -0.79 1.95
C SER A 22 9.40 -1.83 2.85
N ASN A 23 10.49 -1.43 3.51
CA ASN A 23 11.03 -2.16 4.66
C ASN A 23 10.14 -1.84 5.88
N PRO A 24 9.47 -2.83 6.52
CA PRO A 24 8.61 -2.60 7.68
C PRO A 24 9.34 -1.96 8.87
N SER A 25 10.68 -1.88 8.84
CA SER A 25 11.50 -1.21 9.84
C SER A 25 11.53 0.33 9.72
N HIS A 26 11.05 0.93 8.63
CA HIS A 26 11.28 2.35 8.33
C HIS A 26 10.14 3.30 8.76
N SER A 27 8.91 2.81 8.94
CA SER A 27 7.83 3.52 9.63
C SER A 27 6.77 2.52 10.08
N MET A 28 6.33 2.58 11.35
CA MET A 28 5.19 1.76 11.82
C MET A 28 3.84 2.32 11.37
N THR A 29 3.84 3.47 10.68
CA THR A 29 2.65 4.27 10.41
C THR A 29 2.25 4.26 8.95
N SER A 30 3.05 3.72 8.02
CA SER A 30 2.66 3.57 6.62
C SER A 30 3.24 2.31 5.98
N ILE A 31 2.67 1.89 4.86
CA ILE A 31 3.19 0.76 4.06
C ILE A 31 3.10 1.07 2.57
N LEU A 32 4.18 0.77 1.84
CA LEU A 32 4.21 0.86 0.38
C LEU A 32 3.85 -0.48 -0.25
N ILE A 33 2.93 -0.46 -1.20
CA ILE A 33 2.47 -1.64 -1.94
C ILE A 33 2.59 -1.35 -3.44
N LEU A 34 3.33 -2.20 -4.14
CA LEU A 34 3.49 -2.18 -5.58
C LEU A 34 2.43 -3.08 -6.23
N LYS A 35 1.68 -2.53 -7.20
CA LYS A 35 0.97 -3.30 -8.23
C LYS A 35 1.92 -3.54 -9.39
N GLY A 36 2.48 -4.75 -9.49
CA GLY A 36 3.54 -5.07 -10.46
C GLY A 36 3.06 -5.40 -11.88
N LYS A 37 1.74 -5.55 -12.09
CA LYS A 37 1.14 -5.82 -13.40
C LYS A 37 0.49 -4.57 -13.96
N TYR A 38 0.59 -4.36 -15.27
CA TYR A 38 -0.03 -3.24 -15.98
C TYR A 38 -1.54 -3.08 -15.66
N PRO A 39 -2.04 -1.85 -15.47
CA PRO A 39 -1.26 -0.63 -15.20
C PRO A 39 -0.61 -0.69 -13.80
N SER A 40 0.63 -0.22 -13.71
CA SER A 40 1.52 -0.42 -12.58
C SER A 40 1.53 0.82 -11.69
N TYR A 41 1.38 0.59 -10.39
CA TYR A 41 1.23 1.66 -9.41
C TYR A 41 2.03 1.37 -8.14
N LEU A 42 2.56 2.42 -7.52
CA LEU A 42 3.06 2.40 -6.16
C LEU A 42 2.05 3.09 -5.26
N PHE A 43 1.39 2.32 -4.41
CA PHE A 43 0.45 2.80 -3.40
C PHE A 43 1.15 2.96 -2.06
N GLU A 44 0.69 3.93 -1.27
CA GLU A 44 1.03 4.05 0.14
C GLU A 44 -0.25 4.04 0.95
N ILE A 45 -0.38 3.09 1.88
CA ILE A 45 -1.42 3.14 2.91
C ILE A 45 -0.87 4.00 4.04
N VAL A 46 -1.57 5.08 4.36
CA VAL A 46 -1.13 6.09 5.32
C VAL A 46 -2.17 6.25 6.44
N PRO A 47 -1.80 6.88 7.57
CA PRO A 47 -2.77 7.27 8.57
C PRO A 47 -3.81 8.21 7.97
N THR A 48 -4.94 8.35 8.67
CA THR A 48 -6.01 9.24 8.24
C THR A 48 -5.47 10.65 8.04
N ASP A 49 -5.36 11.07 6.77
CA ASP A 49 -4.85 12.38 6.35
C ASP A 49 -6.00 13.15 5.67
N PRO A 50 -6.31 14.39 6.11
CA PRO A 50 -7.34 15.23 5.49
C PRO A 50 -6.91 15.85 4.15
N ASN A 51 -5.69 15.61 3.65
CA ASN A 51 -5.23 16.17 2.38
C ASN A 51 -6.00 15.65 1.14
N ASN A 52 -6.26 16.56 0.20
CA ASN A 52 -7.05 16.35 -1.03
C ASN A 52 -6.45 15.36 -2.05
N GLU A 53 -5.20 14.93 -1.88
CA GLU A 53 -4.52 14.00 -2.80
C GLU A 53 -4.63 12.52 -2.37
N CYS A 54 -5.53 12.21 -1.44
CA CYS A 54 -5.72 10.86 -0.92
C CYS A 54 -7.02 10.23 -1.43
N HIS A 55 -6.97 8.93 -1.70
CA HIS A 55 -8.16 8.10 -1.88
C HIS A 55 -8.62 7.54 -0.54
N GLN A 56 -9.82 7.90 -0.11
CA GLN A 56 -10.46 7.28 1.05
C GLN A 56 -11.35 6.13 0.60
N VAL A 57 -11.14 4.95 1.17
CA VAL A 57 -11.85 3.73 0.83
C VAL A 57 -12.38 3.08 2.10
N GLU A 58 -13.69 2.79 2.12
CA GLU A 58 -14.27 1.97 3.17
C GLU A 58 -14.03 0.49 2.86
N PHE A 59 -13.38 -0.21 3.80
CA PHE A 59 -13.00 -1.60 3.68
C PHE A 59 -13.21 -2.31 5.03
N GLN A 60 -14.08 -3.32 5.06
CA GLN A 60 -14.41 -4.08 6.27
C GLN A 60 -14.83 -3.19 7.46
N GLY A 61 -15.60 -2.13 7.20
CA GLY A 61 -16.04 -1.17 8.23
C GLY A 61 -14.98 -0.18 8.69
N MET A 62 -13.77 -0.20 8.10
CA MET A 62 -12.71 0.77 8.37
C MET A 62 -12.57 1.75 7.21
N LYS A 63 -12.33 3.02 7.51
CA LYS A 63 -11.90 4.00 6.51
C LYS A 63 -10.38 3.94 6.37
N VAL A 64 -9.93 3.58 5.19
CA VAL A 64 -8.50 3.46 4.86
C VAL A 64 -8.11 4.59 3.89
N THR A 65 -7.03 5.29 4.21
CA THR A 65 -6.49 6.37 3.38
C THR A 65 -5.31 5.85 2.57
N ILE A 66 -5.39 6.02 1.25
CA ILE A 66 -4.40 5.52 0.30
C ILE A 66 -3.90 6.67 -0.58
N LYS A 67 -2.58 6.84 -0.66
CA LYS A 67 -1.92 7.76 -1.57
C LYS A 67 -1.37 7.00 -2.77
N VAL A 68 -1.48 7.58 -3.97
CA VAL A 68 -0.76 7.10 -5.15
C VAL A 68 0.59 7.81 -5.17
N ARG A 69 1.67 7.09 -4.87
CA ARG A 69 3.03 7.66 -4.86
C ARG A 69 3.62 7.71 -6.25
N ARG A 70 3.26 6.75 -7.10
CA ARG A 70 3.70 6.70 -8.48
C ARG A 70 2.70 5.94 -9.34
N ASP A 71 2.36 6.53 -10.47
CA ASP A 71 1.78 5.87 -11.62
C ASP A 71 2.90 5.69 -12.65
N PHE A 72 3.34 4.44 -12.86
CA PHE A 72 4.47 4.18 -13.75
C PHE A 72 4.08 4.25 -15.22
N ASP A 73 2.80 4.04 -15.52
CA ASP A 73 2.28 3.89 -16.89
C ASP A 73 1.50 5.14 -17.34
N SER A 74 1.45 6.19 -16.51
CA SER A 74 0.69 7.44 -16.77
C SER A 74 -0.79 7.20 -17.11
N PHE A 75 -1.38 6.16 -16.52
CA PHE A 75 -2.77 5.75 -16.72
C PHE A 75 -3.77 6.67 -15.99
N GLY A 76 -3.31 7.48 -15.04
CA GLY A 76 -4.09 8.37 -14.22
C GLY A 76 -4.65 7.70 -12.97
N THR A 77 -5.81 8.18 -12.52
CA THR A 77 -6.43 7.75 -11.26
C THR A 77 -6.73 6.25 -11.27
N PRO A 78 -6.24 5.47 -10.30
CA PRO A 78 -6.50 4.06 -10.21
C PRO A 78 -7.99 3.79 -9.92
N PRO A 79 -8.61 2.78 -10.53
CA PRO A 79 -9.99 2.42 -10.22
C PRO A 79 -10.11 1.93 -8.77
N LYS A 80 -11.24 2.22 -8.12
CA LYS A 80 -11.53 1.80 -6.73
C LYS A 80 -11.38 0.29 -6.52
N SER A 81 -11.66 -0.51 -7.55
CA SER A 81 -11.48 -1.98 -7.50
C SER A 81 -10.04 -2.39 -7.21
N TYR A 82 -9.04 -1.65 -7.70
CA TYR A 82 -7.63 -1.94 -7.39
C TYR A 82 -7.31 -1.65 -5.93
N LEU A 83 -7.88 -0.59 -5.37
CA LEU A 83 -7.68 -0.24 -3.97
C LEU A 83 -8.28 -1.31 -3.06
N ILE A 84 -9.50 -1.77 -3.35
CA ILE A 84 -10.15 -2.86 -2.60
C ILE A 84 -9.34 -4.16 -2.74
N GLU A 85 -8.94 -4.53 -3.95
CA GLU A 85 -8.16 -5.75 -4.18
C GLU A 85 -6.82 -5.73 -3.44
N MET A 86 -6.13 -4.58 -3.45
CA MET A 86 -4.90 -4.37 -2.69
C MET A 86 -5.12 -4.60 -1.20
N LEU A 87 -6.18 -4.03 -0.62
CA LEU A 87 -6.51 -4.18 0.80
C LEU A 87 -6.91 -5.62 1.15
N THR A 88 -7.66 -6.30 0.28
CA THR A 88 -7.97 -7.73 0.42
C THR A 88 -6.70 -8.57 0.42
N TRP A 89 -5.80 -8.35 -0.54
CA TRP A 89 -4.51 -9.04 -0.58
C TRP A 89 -3.68 -8.75 0.67
N TYR A 90 -3.61 -7.50 1.09
CA TYR A 90 -2.81 -7.09 2.25
C TYR A 90 -3.26 -7.77 3.54
N THR A 91 -4.56 -7.74 3.81
CA THR A 91 -5.16 -8.36 5.00
C THR A 91 -5.08 -9.88 4.98
N ALA A 92 -5.31 -10.52 3.82
CA ALA A 92 -5.19 -11.97 3.67
C ALA A 92 -3.78 -12.49 3.95
N ASN A 93 -2.74 -11.71 3.61
CA ASN A 93 -1.34 -12.06 3.85
C ASN A 93 -0.87 -11.74 5.28
N LYS A 94 -1.74 -11.20 6.16
CA LYS A 94 -1.43 -10.88 7.57
C LYS A 94 -0.17 -10.03 7.73
N LEU A 95 0.05 -9.11 6.79
CA LEU A 95 1.22 -8.23 6.76
C LEU A 95 1.18 -7.23 7.93
N LYS A 96 2.35 -6.69 8.28
CA LYS A 96 2.53 -5.67 9.32
C LYS A 96 3.12 -4.39 8.74
N PRO A 97 2.73 -3.21 9.26
CA PRO A 97 1.72 -2.96 10.31
C PRO A 97 0.28 -3.28 9.85
N GLY A 98 -0.60 -3.72 10.76
CA GLY A 98 -2.00 -3.98 10.39
C GLY A 98 -2.72 -2.72 9.91
N LEU A 99 -3.79 -2.84 9.12
CA LEU A 99 -4.58 -1.68 8.69
C LEU A 99 -5.14 -0.89 9.88
N ASP A 100 -5.50 -1.57 10.96
CA ASP A 100 -5.90 -0.99 12.24
C ASP A 100 -4.77 -0.16 12.89
N GLN A 101 -3.52 -0.57 12.71
CA GLN A 101 -2.35 0.12 13.25
C GLN A 101 -2.03 1.37 12.45
N ILE A 102 -2.12 1.29 11.12
CA ILE A 102 -1.92 2.41 10.21
C ILE A 102 -3.02 3.46 10.38
N SER A 103 -4.28 3.04 10.49
CA SER A 103 -5.45 3.92 10.51
C SER A 103 -5.65 4.70 11.82
N LYS A 104 -5.01 4.26 12.92
CA LYS A 104 -5.02 5.01 14.19
C LYS A 104 -4.45 6.40 13.96
N LYS A 105 -5.27 7.42 14.28
CA LYS A 105 -4.79 8.81 14.37
C LYS A 105 -3.53 8.84 15.23
N THR A 106 -2.45 9.39 14.70
CA THR A 106 -1.34 9.85 15.53
C THR A 106 -1.94 10.80 16.57
N PRO A 107 -1.87 10.51 17.88
CA PRO A 107 -2.21 11.51 18.88
C PRO A 107 -1.20 12.65 18.71
N HIS A 108 -1.70 13.85 18.43
CA HIS A 108 -0.94 15.09 18.55
C HIS A 108 -0.70 15.39 20.02
#